data_AF-F0YGG8-F1
#
_entry.id   AF-F0YGG8-F1
#
_cell.length_a   1.000
_cell.length_b   1.000
_cell.length_c   1.000
_cell.angle_alpha   90.00
_cell.angle_beta   90.00
_cell.angle_gamma   90.00
#
_symmetry.space_group_name_H-M   'P 1'
#
loop_
_entity.id
_entity.type
_entity.pdbx_description
1 polymer ?
#
loop_
_entity_poly.entity_id
_entity_poly.type
_entity_poly.pdbx_seq_one_letter_code
_entity_poly.pdbx_strand_id
1 'polypeptide(L)'
;MHALDLAHRDVKPENVLVDVRGEAFRDVRVKVCDLGLSAPLRRRKDLGLSAPLRRRKDAGEAAASPDCCCGSMGFFAPDMLDPAGYDGARADVWSLG
;
A
#
# COMPACT_ATOMS: atom_id res chain seq x y z
N MET A 1 -8.78 2.78 4.06
CA MET A 1 -7.79 3.24 3.07
C MET A 1 -8.15 2.79 1.66
N HIS A 2 -8.26 1.49 1.38
CA HIS A 2 -8.66 1.01 0.04
C HIS A 2 -10.03 1.50 -0.44
N ALA A 3 -10.98 1.75 0.46
CA ALA A 3 -12.27 2.36 0.12
C ALA A 3 -12.15 3.81 -0.43
N LEU A 4 -10.99 4.45 -0.25
CA LEU A 4 -10.64 5.75 -0.82
C LEU A 4 -9.74 5.61 -2.05
N ASP A 5 -9.67 4.43 -2.67
CA ASP A 5 -8.80 4.12 -3.81
C ASP A 5 -7.30 4.37 -3.50
N LEU A 6 -6.84 4.11 -2.27
CA LEU A 6 -5.44 4.28 -1.82
C LEU A 6 -4.87 2.98 -1.22
N ALA A 7 -3.62 2.64 -1.56
CA ALA A 7 -2.80 1.61 -0.92
C ALA A 7 -1.73 2.22 -0.01
N HIS A 8 -1.41 1.55 1.09
CA HIS A 8 -0.42 1.96 2.08
C HIS A 8 1.02 1.67 1.63
N ARG A 9 1.28 0.46 1.13
CA ARG A 9 2.57 -0.03 0.60
C ARG A 9 3.73 -0.09 1.61
N ASP A 10 3.45 0.04 2.91
CA ASP A 10 4.41 -0.15 4.01
C ASP A 10 3.70 -0.53 5.31
N VAL A 11 2.80 -1.51 5.22
CA VAL A 11 2.10 -2.03 6.40
C VAL A 11 3.09 -2.88 7.19
N LYS A 12 3.25 -2.55 8.47
CA LYS A 12 4.15 -3.22 9.42
C LYS A 12 3.75 -2.89 10.86
N PRO A 13 4.14 -3.70 11.86
CA PRO A 13 3.79 -3.45 13.26
C PRO A 13 4.15 -2.05 13.76
N GLU A 14 5.27 -1.49 13.28
CA GLU A 14 5.73 -0.15 13.65
C GLU A 14 4.77 0.96 13.20
N ASN A 15 3.98 0.72 12.15
CA ASN A 15 3.01 1.66 11.59
C ASN A 15 1.59 1.44 12.13
N VAL A 16 1.41 0.54 13.11
CA VAL A 16 0.15 0.26 13.79
C VAL A 16 0.19 0.84 15.20
N LEU A 17 -0.47 1.98 15.38
CA LEU A 17 -0.54 2.68 16.66
C LEU A 17 -1.75 2.24 17.46
N VAL A 18 -1.55 2.01 18.75
CA VAL A 18 -2.61 1.64 19.69
C VAL A 18 -2.87 2.81 20.64
N ASP A 19 -4.09 3.33 20.62
CA ASP A 19 -4.61 4.39 21.49
C ASP A 19 -5.56 3.73 22.50
N VAL A 20 -5.06 3.49 23.71
CA VAL A 20 -5.85 2.92 24.82
C VAL A 20 -6.43 4.05 25.63
N ARG A 21 -7.75 4.01 25.86
CA ARG A 21 -8.48 5.01 26.64
C ARG A 21 -9.26 4.34 27.77
N GLY A 22 -9.34 5.06 28.88
CA GLY A 22 -9.96 4.56 30.10
C GLY A 22 -9.16 3.44 30.78
N GLU A 23 -9.68 2.99 31.91
CA GLU A 23 -9.06 1.94 32.70
C GLU A 23 -9.27 0.55 32.09
N ALA A 24 -8.30 -0.34 32.31
CA ALA A 24 -8.37 -1.77 31.98
C ALA A 24 -8.65 -2.10 30.49
N PHE A 25 -8.03 -1.38 29.55
CA PHE A 25 -8.11 -1.65 28.09
C PHE A 25 -9.54 -1.74 27.53
N ARG A 26 -10.50 -1.03 28.13
CA ARG A 26 -11.92 -1.09 27.72
C ARG A 26 -12.23 -0.36 26.42
N ASP A 27 -11.49 0.71 26.11
CA ASP A 27 -11.56 1.41 24.82
C ASP A 27 -10.17 1.33 24.18
N VAL A 28 -10.01 0.50 23.15
CA VAL A 28 -8.77 0.37 22.39
C VAL A 28 -9.04 0.76 20.95
N ARG A 29 -8.32 1.77 20.47
CA ARG A 29 -8.35 2.19 19.07
C ARG A 29 -7.05 1.85 18.40
N VAL A 30 -7.14 1.24 17.23
CA VAL A 30 -6.00 0.98 16.36
C VAL A 30 -6.01 2.02 15.24
N LYS A 31 -4.86 2.66 15.00
CA LYS A 31 -4.66 3.65 13.93
C LYS A 31 -3.48 3.21 13.09
N VAL A 32 -3.59 3.41 11.79
CA VAL A 32 -2.49 3.19 10.85
C VAL A 32 -1.82 4.54 10.57
N CYS A 33 -0.48 4.60 10.61
CA CYS A 33 0.30 5.81 10.39
C CYS A 33 1.40 5.61 9.33
N ASP A 34 2.13 6.68 9.04
CA ASP A 34 3.19 6.73 8.02
C ASP A 34 2.71 6.46 6.58
N LEU A 35 2.06 7.47 6.00
CA LEU A 35 1.56 7.43 4.62
C LEU A 35 2.61 7.89 3.60
N GLY A 36 3.90 7.97 3.98
CA GLY A 36 4.97 8.46 3.10
C GLY A 36 5.15 7.61 1.83
N LEU A 37 4.76 6.34 1.90
CA LEU A 37 4.76 5.41 0.78
C LEU A 37 3.36 5.15 0.21
N SER A 38 2.30 5.86 0.63
CA SER A 38 0.96 5.60 0.10
C SER A 38 0.81 6.02 -1.37
N ALA A 39 -0.02 5.31 -2.14
CA ALA A 39 -0.31 5.67 -3.54
C ALA A 39 -1.73 5.27 -3.98
N PRO A 40 -2.28 5.92 -5.02
CA PRO A 40 -3.56 5.53 -5.60
C PRO A 40 -3.55 4.10 -6.14
N LEU A 41 -4.62 3.36 -5.86
CA LEU A 41 -4.89 2.07 -6.49
C LEU A 41 -5.20 2.30 -7.97
N ARG A 42 -4.44 1.66 -8.87
CA ARG A 42 -4.80 1.63 -10.29
C ARG A 42 -5.90 0.60 -10.49
N ARG A 43 -7.07 1.05 -10.96
CA ARG A 43 -8.22 0.15 -11.13
C ARG A 43 -7.92 -0.87 -12.23
N ARG A 44 -8.34 -2.11 -11.98
CA ARG A 44 -8.22 -3.26 -12.89
C ARG A 44 -8.78 -3.04 -14.31
N LYS A 45 -9.70 -2.09 -14.53
CA LYS A 45 -10.23 -1.78 -15.87
C LYS A 45 -9.21 -1.08 -16.77
N ASP A 46 -8.17 -0.50 -16.18
CA ASP A 46 -7.11 0.25 -16.86
C ASP A 46 -5.90 -0.66 -17.16
N LEU A 47 -5.86 -1.84 -16.52
CA LEU A 47 -4.88 -2.90 -16.70
C LEU A 47 -5.42 -3.99 -17.64
N GLY A 48 -5.69 -3.64 -18.90
CA GLY A 48 -5.83 -4.65 -19.95
C GLY A 48 -4.60 -5.56 -19.93
N LEU A 49 -4.77 -6.76 -19.36
CA LEU A 49 -3.68 -7.69 -19.08
C LEU A 49 -3.19 -8.30 -20.40
N SER A 50 -2.38 -7.55 -21.13
CA SER A 50 -1.47 -8.04 -22.18
C SER A 50 -0.37 -7.05 -22.59
N ALA A 51 -0.12 -5.97 -21.86
CA ALA A 51 0.98 -5.05 -22.20
C ALA A 51 1.77 -4.62 -20.95
N PRO A 52 3.12 -4.57 -21.02
CA PRO A 52 3.96 -4.18 -19.90
C PRO A 52 3.62 -2.76 -19.46
N LEU A 53 3.65 -2.52 -18.14
CA LEU A 53 3.49 -1.21 -17.51
C LEU A 53 4.42 -0.19 -18.17
N ARG A 54 3.94 0.54 -19.17
CA ARG A 54 4.66 1.68 -19.74
C ARG A 54 4.00 2.97 -19.31
N ARG A 55 4.82 3.79 -18.64
CA ARG A 55 4.74 5.23 -18.43
C ARG A 55 3.68 5.91 -19.32
N ARG A 56 2.61 6.44 -18.71
CA ARG A 56 1.95 7.61 -19.29
C ARG A 56 2.89 8.79 -19.05
N LYS A 57 3.38 9.40 -20.13
CA LYS A 57 4.39 10.47 -20.10
C LYS A 57 3.78 11.85 -19.82
N ASP A 58 2.47 11.94 -19.61
CA ASP A 58 1.73 13.20 -19.74
C ASP A 58 0.99 13.64 -18.46
N ALA A 59 1.26 13.02 -17.31
CA ALA A 59 0.77 13.51 -16.02
C ALA A 59 1.93 14.13 -15.24
N GLY A 60 1.93 15.47 -15.17
CA GLY A 60 2.75 16.21 -14.22
C GLY A 60 2.47 15.74 -12.79
N GLU A 61 3.49 15.89 -11.94
CA GLU A 61 3.52 15.53 -10.52
C GLU A 61 3.50 14.03 -10.19
N ALA A 62 4.72 13.50 -10.02
CA ALA A 62 5.11 12.54 -9.01
C ALA A 62 4.10 11.42 -8.65
N ALA A 63 3.53 10.75 -9.65
CA ALA A 63 3.02 9.41 -9.44
C ALA A 63 4.23 8.51 -9.22
N ALA A 64 4.57 8.26 -7.94
CA ALA A 64 5.55 7.26 -7.53
C ALA A 64 5.43 6.06 -8.46
N SER A 65 6.46 5.83 -9.27
CA SER A 65 6.52 4.71 -10.18
C SER A 65 6.20 3.44 -9.38
N PRO A 66 5.35 2.53 -9.88
CA PRO A 66 5.28 1.18 -9.32
C PRO A 66 6.62 0.42 -9.42
N ASP A 67 7.65 1.04 -10.00
CA ASP A 67 8.97 0.48 -10.34
C ASP A 67 10.00 0.49 -9.20
N CYS A 68 9.64 0.78 -7.95
CA CYS A 68 10.60 0.70 -6.84
C CYS A 68 10.07 -0.22 -5.75
N CYS A 69 10.81 -1.27 -5.43
CA CYS A 69 10.63 -2.11 -4.25
C CYS A 69 10.54 -1.19 -3.02
N CYS A 70 9.32 -0.92 -2.58
CA CYS A 70 9.02 -0.06 -1.44
C CYS A 70 8.41 -0.91 -0.32
N GLY A 71 8.45 -0.40 0.90
CA GLY A 71 8.02 -1.12 2.08
C GLY A 71 9.17 -1.77 2.85
N SER A 72 8.84 -2.29 4.02
CA SER A 72 9.81 -2.82 4.97
C SER A 72 10.07 -4.31 4.74
N MET A 73 11.36 -4.68 4.72
CA MET A 73 11.80 -6.06 4.48
C MET A 73 11.18 -7.02 5.51
N GLY A 74 10.70 -8.16 5.03
CA GLY A 74 10.02 -9.16 5.86
C GLY A 74 8.53 -8.91 6.07
N PHE A 75 8.00 -7.74 5.69
CA PHE A 75 6.57 -7.42 5.77
C PHE A 75 5.93 -7.17 4.40
N PHE A 76 6.71 -6.85 3.36
CA PHE A 76 6.16 -6.66 2.02
C PHE A 76 5.74 -7.98 1.37
N ALA A 77 4.73 -7.94 0.50
CA ALA A 77 4.24 -9.10 -0.24
C ALA A 77 5.21 -9.50 -1.37
N PRO A 78 5.42 -10.80 -1.64
CA PRO A 78 6.44 -11.25 -2.60
C PRO A 78 6.20 -10.76 -4.03
N ASP A 79 4.93 -10.54 -4.41
CA ASP A 79 4.54 -9.99 -5.70
C ASP A 79 4.92 -8.51 -5.88
N MET A 80 5.25 -7.78 -4.80
CA MET A 80 5.80 -6.41 -4.90
C MET A 80 7.16 -6.35 -5.61
N LEU A 81 7.83 -7.49 -5.79
CA LEU A 81 9.07 -7.62 -6.55
C LEU A 81 8.84 -7.86 -8.05
N ASP A 82 7.59 -8.04 -8.48
CA ASP A 82 7.27 -8.29 -9.89
C ASP A 82 7.52 -7.02 -10.72
N PRO A 83 8.43 -7.04 -11.71
CA PRO A 83 8.65 -5.91 -12.61
C PRO A 83 7.43 -5.59 -13.50
N ALA A 84 6.46 -6.51 -13.63
CA ALA A 84 5.16 -6.26 -14.26
C ALA A 84 4.19 -5.48 -13.35
N GLY A 85 4.61 -5.19 -12.11
CA GLY A 85 3.86 -4.50 -11.06
C GLY A 85 2.94 -5.42 -10.27
N TYR A 86 2.28 -4.84 -9.26
CA TYR A 86 1.49 -5.56 -8.28
C TYR A 86 0.17 -4.85 -7.94
N ASP A 87 -0.73 -5.57 -7.29
CA ASP A 87 -1.97 -5.03 -6.75
C ASP A 87 -1.73 -4.51 -5.33
N GLY A 88 -1.66 -3.19 -5.18
CA GLY A 88 -1.38 -2.54 -3.89
C GLY A 88 -2.37 -2.92 -2.79
N ALA A 89 -3.64 -3.21 -3.11
CA ALA A 89 -4.61 -3.60 -2.10
C ALA A 89 -4.34 -5.02 -1.59
N ARG A 90 -3.97 -5.94 -2.49
CA ARG A 90 -3.63 -7.32 -2.10
C ARG A 90 -2.30 -7.38 -1.36
N ALA A 91 -1.33 -6.56 -1.77
CA ALA A 91 -0.06 -6.43 -1.09
C ALA A 91 -0.24 -5.94 0.36
N ASP A 92 -1.03 -4.88 0.59
CA ASP A 92 -1.32 -4.38 1.94
C ASP A 92 -1.97 -5.46 2.83
N VAL A 93 -2.90 -6.25 2.27
CA VAL A 93 -3.56 -7.34 3.02
C VAL A 93 -2.59 -8.45 3.37
N TRP A 94 -1.70 -8.83 2.45
CA TRP A 94 -0.66 -9.82 2.72
C TRP A 94 0.29 -9.35 3.81
N SER A 95 0.65 -8.07 3.80
CA SER A 95 1.53 -7.46 4.81
C SER A 95 0.96 -7.41 6.23
N LEU A 96 -0.36 -7.58 6.40
CA LEU A 96 -0.99 -7.66 7.72
C LEU A 96 -0.76 -9.00 8.44
N GLY A 97 -0.35 -10.06 7.71
CA GLY A 97 -0.16 -11.42 8.25
C GLY A 97 -1.31 -12.36 7.92
#